data_AF-A0A930XRZ5-F1
#
_entry.id   AF-A0A930XRZ5-F1
#
_cell.length_a   1.000
_cell.length_b   1.000
_cell.length_c   1.000
_cell.angle_alpha   90.00
_cell.angle_beta   90.00
_cell.angle_gamma   90.00
#
_symmetry.space_group_name_H-M   'P 1'
#
loop_
_entity.id
_entity.type
_entity.pdbx_description
1 polymer ?
#
loop_
_entity_poly.entity_id
_entity_poly.type
_entity_poly.pdbx_seq_one_letter_code
_entity_poly.pdbx_strand_id
1 'polypeptide(L)' 'AVNTLPQPPRSRRVGRFQGHKAHYKKAIVTLAVGSEIVLFPEV' A
#
# COMPACT_ATOMS: atom_id res chain seq x y z
N ALA A 1 8.42 15.35 -0.02
CA ALA A 1 7.06 15.55 0.54
C ALA A 1 6.37 14.20 0.67
N VAL A 2 5.39 14.07 1.59
CA VAL A 2 4.67 12.81 1.83
C VAL A 2 3.17 13.07 1.79
N ASN A 3 2.47 12.44 0.85
CA ASN A 3 1.02 12.50 0.72
C ASN A 3 0.43 11.15 1.14
N THR A 4 -0.67 11.17 1.89
CA THR A 4 -1.28 9.92 2.37
C THR A 4 -2.79 9.95 2.22
N LEU A 5 -3.40 8.78 2.02
CA LEU A 5 -4.85 8.64 1.90
C LEU A 5 -5.33 7.29 2.48
N PRO A 6 -6.45 7.28 3.23
CA PRO A 6 -7.08 6.04 3.66
C PRO A 6 -7.81 5.40 2.47
N GLN A 7 -7.63 4.10 2.25
CA GLN A 7 -8.40 3.35 1.25
C GLN A 7 -9.55 2.60 1.92
N PRO A 8 -10.69 2.35 1.27
CA PRO A 8 -11.75 1.55 1.88
C PRO A 8 -11.29 0.11 2.16
N PRO A 9 -11.72 -0.50 3.28
CA PRO A 9 -11.35 -1.86 3.63
C PRO A 9 -11.94 -2.86 2.64
N ARG A 10 -11.18 -3.88 2.27
CA ARG A 10 -11.65 -4.91 1.33
C ARG A 10 -12.42 -5.99 2.09
N SER A 11 -13.74 -6.04 1.91
CA SER A 11 -14.58 -7.10 2.46
C SER A 11 -14.39 -8.41 1.69
N ARG A 12 -14.34 -9.54 2.40
CA ARG A 12 -14.36 -10.89 1.82
C ARG A 12 -15.30 -11.79 2.61
N ARG A 13 -15.88 -12.77 1.92
CA ARG A 13 -16.74 -13.79 2.51
C ARG A 13 -16.17 -15.17 2.25
N VAL A 14 -16.18 -16.02 3.28
CA VAL A 14 -15.86 -17.44 3.18
C VAL A 14 -17.06 -18.22 3.72
N GLY A 15 -17.88 -18.74 2.81
CA GLY A 15 -19.16 -19.35 3.16
C GLY A 15 -20.06 -18.40 3.95
N ARG A 16 -20.39 -18.77 5.19
CA ARG A 16 -21.19 -17.94 6.10
C ARG A 16 -20.42 -16.80 6.77
N PHE A 17 -19.08 -16.86 6.79
CA PHE A 17 -18.27 -15.88 7.51
C PHE A 17 -17.98 -14.66 6.63
N GLN A 18 -18.30 -13.47 7.13
CA GLN A 18 -17.96 -12.20 6.52
C GLN A 18 -16.86 -11.53 7.33
N GLY A 19 -15.82 -11.05 6.65
CA GLY A 19 -14.70 -10.35 7.27
C GLY A 19 -14.08 -9.34 6.33
N HIS A 20 -13.08 -8.63 6.82
CA HIS A 20 -12.33 -7.63 6.05
C HIS A 20 -10.85 -7.99 6.04
N LYS A 21 -10.16 -7.61 4.96
CA LYS A 21 -8.70 -7.59 4.96
C LYS A 21 -8.19 -6.42 5.80
N ALA A 22 -6.93 -6.48 6.20
CA ALA A 22 -6.27 -5.41 6.93
C ALA A 22 -6.43 -4.06 6.22
N HIS A 23 -6.73 -3.03 7.00
CA HIS A 23 -6.98 -1.68 6.53
C HIS A 23 -5.67 -0.92 6.48
N TYR A 24 -5.06 -0.84 5.30
CA TYR A 24 -3.80 -0.13 5.09
C TYR A 24 -4.05 1.29 4.60
N LYS A 25 -3.22 2.21 5.07
CA LYS A 25 -3.15 3.58 4.53
C LYS A 25 -2.18 3.61 3.35
N LYS A 26 -2.59 4.22 2.23
CA LYS A 26 -1.71 4.42 1.08
C LYS A 26 -0.87 5.67 1.30
N ALA A 27 0.43 5.58 1.04
CA ALA A 27 1.35 6.71 1.05
C ALA A 27 2.00 6.87 -0.33
N ILE A 28 2.17 8.12 -0.76
CA ILE A 28 2.87 8.53 -1.98
C ILE A 28 3.98 9.47 -1.52
N VAL A 29 5.23 9.09 -1.79
CA VAL A 29 6.42 9.78 -1.28
C VAL A 29 7.19 10.38 -2.46
N THR A 30 7.56 11.64 -2.33
CA THR A 30 8.48 12.32 -3.27
C THR A 30 9.90 12.21 -2.74
N LEU A 31 10.78 11.61 -3.52
CA LEU A 31 12.19 11.43 -3.20
C LEU A 31 13.01 12.70 -3.47
N ALA A 32 14.18 12.78 -2.85
CA ALA A 32 15.18 13.80 -3.19
C ALA A 32 15.81 13.51 -4.56
N VAL A 33 16.35 14.55 -5.20
CA VAL A 33 17.03 14.43 -6.49
C VAL A 33 18.24 13.50 -6.35
N GLY A 34 18.40 12.57 -7.30
CA GLY A 34 19.48 11.56 -7.28
C GLY A 34 19.24 10.38 -6.33
N SER A 35 18.09 10.33 -5.64
CA SER A 35 17.70 9.16 -4.84
C SER A 35 16.84 8.22 -5.66
N GLU A 36 17.13 6.93 -5.59
CA GLU A 36 16.40 5.88 -6.30
C GLU A 36 16.06 4.72 -5.37
N ILE A 37 14.92 4.06 -5.63
CA ILE A 37 14.52 2.82 -4.96
C ILE A 37 14.80 1.69 -5.94
N VAL A 38 15.96 1.05 -5.80
CA VAL A 38 16.31 -0.13 -6.60
C VAL A 38 15.51 -1.33 -6.10
N LEU A 39 14.40 -1.64 -6.77
CA LEU A 39 13.50 -2.73 -6.35
C LEU A 39 14.03 -4.11 -6.74
N PHE A 40 14.78 -4.20 -7.84
CA PHE A 40 15.32 -5.43 -8.38
C PHE A 40 16.71 -5.15 -8.96
N PRO A 41 17.80 -5.53 -8.29
CA PRO A 41 19.15 -5.38 -8.84
C PRO A 41 19.41 -6.42 -9.95
N GLU A 42 20.15 -6.03 -10.98
CA GLU A 42 20.67 -6.97 -11.98
C GLU A 42 21.85 -7.74 -11.35
N VAL A 43 21.80 -9.08 -11.44
CA VAL A 43 22.81 -10.01 -10.91
C VAL A 43 24.13 -9.85 -11.64
#